data_AF-A0A7J7H504-F1
#
_entry.id   AF-A0A7J7H504-F1
#
_cell.length_a   1.000
_cell.length_b   1.000
_cell.length_c   1.000
_cell.angle_alpha   90.00
_cell.angle_beta   90.00
_cell.angle_gamma   90.00
#
_symmetry.space_group_name_H-M   'P 1'
#
loop_
_entity.id
_entity.type
_entity.pdbx_description
1 polymer ?
#
loop_
_entity_poly.entity_id
_entity_poly.type
_entity_poly.pdbx_seq_one_letter_code
_entity_poly.pdbx_strand_id
1 'polypeptide(L)'
;MGCKMLEMSGEEHDRLVARSQFLTHTIGRILSEMEIESTYIDTKNFQSLVKLKKNTITDSFDLFSGLFINNKFAQQEGTYIMIEGSIDRGSGVQRRVDANITYANEKGMFR
;
A
#
# COMPACT_ATOMS: atom_id res chain seq x y z
N MET A 1 5.73 -14.52 24.07
CA MET A 1 6.46 -14.58 22.79
C MET A 1 6.18 -15.93 22.16
N GLY A 2 5.60 -15.94 20.96
CA GLY A 2 5.10 -17.15 20.27
C GLY A 2 5.17 -16.96 18.76
N CYS A 3 6.23 -16.30 18.28
CA CYS A 3 6.42 -16.02 16.87
C CYS A 3 6.67 -17.33 16.11
N LYS A 4 5.99 -17.46 14.96
CA LYS A 4 6.26 -18.55 14.03
C LYS A 4 7.40 -18.12 13.12
N MET A 5 8.56 -18.74 13.28
CA MET A 5 9.68 -18.57 12.35
C MET A 5 9.38 -19.35 11.07
N LEU A 6 9.50 -18.69 9.92
CA LEU A 6 9.26 -19.27 8.62
C LEU A 6 10.50 -19.03 7.76
N GLU A 7 11.16 -20.10 7.34
CA GLU A 7 12.27 -20.03 6.39
C GLU A 7 11.72 -19.97 4.97
N MET A 8 12.20 -19.01 4.18
CA MET A 8 11.83 -18.81 2.77
C MET A 8 12.93 -18.01 2.06
N SER A 9 12.93 -18.04 0.73
CA SER A 9 13.84 -17.20 -0.06
C SER A 9 13.41 -15.72 -0.05
N GLY A 10 14.35 -14.81 -0.30
CA GLY A 10 14.04 -13.38 -0.42
C GLY A 10 13.04 -13.09 -1.55
N GLU A 11 13.13 -13.80 -2.68
CA GLU A 11 12.18 -13.64 -3.78
C GLU A 11 10.77 -14.11 -3.39
N GLU A 12 10.66 -15.24 -2.70
CA GLU A 12 9.36 -15.75 -2.22
C GLU A 12 8.75 -14.79 -1.19
N HIS A 13 9.56 -14.30 -0.25
CA HIS A 13 9.16 -13.27 0.69
C HIS A 13 8.60 -12.03 -0.02
N ASP A 14 9.31 -11.50 -1.03
CA ASP A 14 8.88 -10.31 -1.75
C ASP A 14 7.58 -10.53 -2.53
N ARG A 15 7.40 -11.71 -3.16
CA ARG A 15 6.12 -12.06 -3.81
C ARG A 15 4.96 -12.07 -2.81
N LEU A 16 5.18 -12.64 -1.62
CA LEU A 16 4.17 -12.69 -0.57
C LEU A 16 3.85 -11.31 -0.01
N VAL A 17 4.87 -10.48 0.27
CA VAL A 17 4.72 -9.10 0.73
C VAL A 17 3.96 -8.24 -0.29
N ALA A 18 4.24 -8.38 -1.58
CA ALA A 18 3.55 -7.67 -2.64
C ALA A 18 2.03 -7.97 -2.66
N ARG A 19 1.66 -9.25 -2.55
CA ARG A 19 0.25 -9.69 -2.63
C ARG A 19 -0.52 -9.56 -1.33
N SER A 20 0.16 -9.28 -0.21
CA SER A 20 -0.46 -9.15 1.11
C SER A 20 -0.28 -7.76 1.71
N GLN A 21 0.91 -7.46 2.24
CA GLN A 21 1.20 -6.21 2.93
C GLN A 21 1.05 -4.99 2.02
N PHE A 22 1.66 -5.02 0.84
CA PHE A 22 1.56 -3.89 -0.10
C PHE A 22 0.10 -3.62 -0.49
N LEU A 23 -0.66 -4.65 -0.89
CA LEU A 23 -2.08 -4.52 -1.21
C LEU A 23 -2.91 -3.98 -0.04
N THR A 24 -2.64 -4.46 1.18
CA THR A 24 -3.31 -4.01 2.41
C THR A 24 -3.08 -2.52 2.65
N HIS A 25 -1.84 -2.05 2.52
CA HIS A 25 -1.52 -0.62 2.65
C HIS A 25 -2.14 0.21 1.53
N THR A 26 -2.11 -0.27 0.29
CA THR A 26 -2.71 0.43 -0.86
C THR A 26 -4.20 0.65 -0.63
N ILE A 27 -4.95 -0.39 -0.27
CA ILE A 27 -6.38 -0.27 0.05
C ILE A 27 -6.59 0.67 1.23
N GLY A 28 -5.83 0.51 2.31
CA GLY A 28 -5.95 1.37 3.50
C GLY A 28 -5.71 2.86 3.20
N ARG A 29 -4.76 3.18 2.33
CA ARG A 29 -4.50 4.55 1.87
C ARG A 29 -5.62 5.07 0.97
N ILE A 30 -6.17 4.27 0.06
CA ILE A 30 -7.35 4.65 -0.74
C ILE A 30 -8.52 4.99 0.18
N LEU A 31 -8.81 4.14 1.17
CA LEU A 31 -9.86 4.39 2.16
C LEU A 31 -9.60 5.67 2.98
N SER A 32 -8.34 5.99 3.24
CA SER A 32 -7.96 7.25 3.88
C SER A 32 -8.27 8.48 3.02
N GLU A 33 -7.97 8.43 1.72
CA GLU A 33 -8.29 9.54 0.79
C GLU A 33 -9.79 9.71 0.58
N MET A 34 -10.55 8.62 0.67
CA MET A 34 -12.01 8.66 0.66
C MET A 34 -12.59 9.23 1.96
N GLU A 35 -11.75 9.52 2.96
CA GLU A 35 -12.13 10.07 4.26
C GLU A 35 -13.24 9.26 4.95
N ILE A 36 -13.23 7.92 4.80
CA ILE A 36 -14.29 7.09 5.38
C ILE A 36 -14.28 7.19 6.91
N GLU A 37 -15.46 7.32 7.50
CA GLU A 37 -15.66 7.39 8.94
C GLU A 37 -16.78 6.46 9.38
N SER A 38 -16.75 6.04 10.63
CA SER A 38 -17.76 5.15 11.20
C SER A 38 -19.11 5.86 11.31
N THR A 39 -20.19 5.11 11.06
CA THR A 39 -21.57 5.58 11.18
C THR A 39 -22.37 4.72 12.16
N TYR A 40 -23.54 5.19 12.57
CA TYR A 40 -24.41 4.47 13.49
C TYR A 40 -25.09 3.22 12.88
N ILE A 41 -24.99 3.01 11.55
CA ILE A 41 -25.53 1.85 10.82
C ILE A 41 -24.46 0.98 10.18
N ASP A 42 -23.21 1.08 10.64
CA ASP A 42 -22.11 0.32 10.05
C ASP A 42 -22.35 -1.19 10.11
N THR A 43 -22.10 -1.85 8.98
CA THR A 43 -21.94 -3.30 8.96
C THR A 43 -20.59 -3.69 9.57
N LYS A 44 -20.47 -4.94 10.06
CA LYS A 44 -19.19 -5.47 10.58
C LYS A 44 -18.05 -5.38 9.56
N ASN A 45 -18.37 -5.53 8.27
CA ASN A 45 -17.40 -5.42 7.20
C ASN A 45 -16.89 -3.98 7.06
N PHE A 46 -17.79 -3.00 7.10
CA PHE A 46 -17.39 -1.60 7.02
C PHE A 46 -16.56 -1.15 8.24
N GLN A 47 -16.91 -1.61 9.45
CA GLN A 47 -16.09 -1.40 10.65
C GLN A 47 -14.65 -1.92 10.47
N SER A 48 -14.50 -3.06 9.77
CA SER A 48 -13.18 -3.62 9.46
C SER A 48 -12.40 -2.76 8.46
N LEU A 49 -13.07 -2.13 7.48
CA LEU A 49 -12.45 -1.17 6.56
C LEU A 49 -12.02 0.11 7.27
N VAL A 50 -12.85 0.67 8.16
CA VAL A 50 -12.47 1.83 8.98
C VAL A 50 -11.27 1.50 9.88
N LYS A 51 -11.22 0.28 10.45
CA LYS A 51 -10.06 -0.19 11.22
C LYS A 51 -8.82 -0.35 10.33
N LEU A 52 -8.98 -0.87 9.12
CA LEU A 52 -7.89 -1.00 8.14
C LEU A 52 -7.30 0.38 7.77
N LYS A 53 -8.15 1.38 7.48
CA LYS A 53 -7.73 2.78 7.30
C LYS A 53 -6.86 3.21 8.48
N LYS A 54 -7.36 3.10 9.71
CA LYS A 54 -6.65 3.53 10.93
C LYS A 54 -5.29 2.84 11.09
N ASN A 55 -5.22 1.53 10.86
CA ASN A 55 -3.99 0.76 11.05
C ASN A 55 -2.94 1.01 9.95
N THR A 56 -3.34 1.48 8.77
CA THR A 56 -2.42 1.67 7.64
C THR A 56 -1.90 3.10 7.52
N ILE A 57 -2.65 4.08 8.08
CA ILE A 57 -2.20 5.48 8.14
C ILE A 57 -1.26 5.76 9.31
N THR A 58 -1.23 4.89 10.33
CA THR A 58 -0.23 4.98 11.41
C THR A 58 1.18 4.73 10.92
N ASP A 59 1.32 4.02 9.79
CA ASP A 59 2.60 3.75 9.15
C ASP A 59 3.00 4.88 8.20
N SER A 60 4.29 5.25 8.23
CA SER A 60 4.81 6.37 7.46
C SER A 60 4.62 6.16 5.95
N PHE A 61 4.49 7.26 5.21
CA PHE A 61 4.43 7.21 3.76
C PHE A 61 5.71 6.62 3.16
N ASP A 62 6.86 6.86 3.80
CA ASP A 62 8.14 6.30 3.39
C ASP A 62 8.16 4.77 3.49
N LEU A 63 7.57 4.19 4.54
CA LEU A 63 7.47 2.73 4.67
C LEU A 63 6.65 2.14 3.52
N PHE A 64 5.51 2.75 3.20
CA PHE A 64 4.69 2.32 2.07
C PHE A 64 5.42 2.47 0.73
N SER A 65 6.10 3.60 0.53
CA SER A 65 6.87 3.85 -0.69
C SER A 65 8.01 2.85 -0.84
N GLY A 66 8.68 2.50 0.26
CA GLY A 66 9.71 1.46 0.30
C GLY A 66 9.21 0.08 -0.14
N LEU A 67 7.97 -0.29 0.21
CA LEU A 67 7.34 -1.54 -0.24
C LEU A 67 7.17 -1.57 -1.76
N PHE A 68 6.85 -0.44 -2.39
CA PHE A 68 6.67 -0.37 -3.84
C PHE A 68 8.00 -0.28 -4.59
N ILE A 69 8.87 0.61 -4.13
CA ILE A 69 10.16 0.94 -4.75
C ILE A 69 11.08 -0.28 -4.78
N ASN A 70 11.19 -1.01 -3.67
CA ASN A 70 12.17 -2.08 -3.53
C ASN A 70 11.65 -3.46 -3.94
N ASN A 71 10.37 -3.59 -4.29
CA ASN A 71 9.77 -4.87 -4.63
C ASN A 71 9.18 -4.84 -6.03
N LYS A 72 9.86 -5.48 -6.98
CA LYS A 72 9.42 -5.57 -8.39
C LYS A 72 8.03 -6.21 -8.54
N PHE A 73 7.63 -7.10 -7.63
CA PHE A 73 6.29 -7.71 -7.65
C PHE A 73 5.23 -6.73 -7.19
N ALA A 74 5.53 -5.85 -6.22
CA ALA A 74 4.62 -4.79 -5.81
C ALA A 74 4.37 -3.78 -6.95
N GLN A 75 5.37 -3.53 -7.79
CA GLN A 75 5.22 -2.70 -9.00
C GLN A 75 4.27 -3.35 -10.02
N GLN A 76 4.37 -4.67 -10.22
CA GLN A 76 3.46 -5.42 -11.08
C GLN A 76 2.02 -5.40 -10.54
N GLU A 77 1.83 -5.69 -9.24
CA GLU A 77 0.52 -5.66 -8.58
C GLU A 77 -0.09 -4.25 -8.60
N GLY A 78 0.71 -3.22 -8.33
CA GLY A 78 0.27 -1.83 -8.43
C GLY A 78 -0.20 -1.46 -9.84
N THR A 79 0.45 -1.99 -10.87
CA THR A 79 0.03 -1.77 -12.26
C THR A 79 -1.37 -2.35 -12.52
N TYR A 80 -1.71 -3.52 -11.99
CA TYR A 80 -3.07 -4.09 -12.11
C TYR A 80 -4.14 -3.22 -11.43
N ILE A 81 -3.87 -2.76 -10.20
CA ILE A 81 -4.77 -1.87 -9.45
C ILE A 81 -5.00 -0.56 -10.23
N MET A 82 -3.95 -0.03 -10.87
CA MET A 82 -3.99 1.22 -11.63
C MET A 82 -4.60 1.08 -13.04
N ILE A 83 -4.61 -0.13 -13.63
CA ILE A 83 -5.21 -0.38 -14.95
C ILE A 83 -6.71 -0.65 -14.87
N GLU A 84 -7.18 -1.34 -13.82
CA GLU A 84 -8.64 -1.57 -13.64
C GLU A 84 -9.34 -0.43 -12.90
N GLY A 85 -8.60 0.34 -12.10
CA GLY A 85 -9.08 1.56 -11.50
C GLY A 85 -9.02 2.71 -12.50
N SER A 86 -10.17 3.13 -13.03
CA SER A 86 -10.40 4.54 -13.38
C SER A 86 -10.37 5.44 -12.13
N ILE A 87 -9.42 5.20 -11.23
CA ILE A 87 -9.01 6.11 -10.18
C ILE A 87 -8.27 7.20 -10.93
N ASP A 88 -8.98 8.30 -11.12
CA ASP A 88 -8.53 9.48 -11.82
C ASP A 88 -7.03 9.74 -11.62
N ARG A 89 -6.32 10.02 -12.72
CA ARG A 89 -4.92 10.50 -12.70
C ARG A 89 -4.74 11.77 -11.85
N GLY A 90 -5.83 12.31 -11.30
CA GLY A 90 -5.92 13.37 -10.31
C GLY A 90 -5.99 12.96 -8.83
N SER A 91 -5.88 11.69 -8.43
CA SER A 91 -5.87 11.35 -6.99
C SER A 91 -4.56 11.79 -6.29
N GLY A 92 -4.65 12.28 -5.05
CA GLY A 92 -3.50 12.75 -4.27
C GLY A 92 -2.49 11.63 -3.96
N VAL A 93 -2.95 10.39 -3.85
CA VAL A 93 -2.08 9.23 -3.62
C VAL A 93 -1.16 8.99 -4.82
N GLN A 94 -1.70 8.96 -6.03
CA GLN A 94 -0.88 8.72 -7.21
C GLN A 94 0.14 9.84 -7.41
N ARG A 95 -0.27 11.11 -7.27
CA ARG A 95 0.67 12.25 -7.31
C ARG A 95 1.78 12.14 -6.28
N ARG A 96 1.48 11.70 -5.04
CA ARG A 96 2.49 11.53 -3.99
C ARG A 96 3.39 10.32 -4.24
N VAL A 97 2.87 9.23 -4.79
CA VAL A 97 3.67 8.07 -5.17
C VAL A 97 4.61 8.44 -6.33
N ASP A 98 4.10 9.08 -7.37
CA ASP A 98 4.88 9.53 -8.53
C ASP A 98 5.95 10.56 -8.14
N ALA A 99 5.61 11.53 -7.29
CA ALA A 99 6.55 12.51 -6.77
C ALA A 99 7.69 11.85 -5.97
N ASN A 100 7.38 10.85 -5.13
CA ASN A 100 8.39 10.16 -4.34
C ASN A 100 9.25 9.21 -5.18
N ILE A 101 8.69 8.55 -6.20
CA ILE A 101 9.47 7.77 -7.18
C ILE A 101 10.40 8.70 -7.97
N THR A 102 9.90 9.85 -8.42
CA THR A 102 10.70 10.86 -9.13
C THR A 102 11.85 11.34 -8.25
N TYR A 103 11.57 11.72 -7.00
CA TYR A 103 12.57 12.15 -6.03
C TYR A 103 13.65 11.08 -5.77
N ALA A 104 13.24 9.83 -5.56
CA ALA A 104 14.19 8.75 -5.31
C ALA A 104 15.06 8.44 -6.55
N ASN A 105 14.53 8.64 -7.78
CA ASN A 105 15.27 8.51 -9.03
C ASN A 105 16.32 9.63 -9.17
N GLU A 106 15.95 10.88 -8.87
CA GLU A 106 16.86 12.02 -8.88
C GLU A 106 18.00 11.88 -7.87
N LYS A 107 17.73 11.25 -6.71
CA LYS A 107 18.73 10.96 -5.68
C LYS A 107 19.59 9.74 -5.98
N GLY A 108 19.35 9.04 -7.09
CA GLY A 108 20.09 7.83 -7.46
C GLY A 108 19.90 6.69 -6.46
N MET A 109 18.81 6.69 -5.68
CA MET A 109 18.53 5.68 -4.66
C MET A 109 18.13 4.32 -5.26
N PHE A 110 17.97 4.26 -6.59
CA PHE A 110 17.66 3.06 -7.37
C PHE A 110 18.86 2.55 -8.21
N ARG A 111 20.07 3.08 -7.98
CA ARG A 111 21.30 2.60 -8.62
C ARG A 111 22.07 1.65 -7.73
#